data_AF-A0A0F3GWJ8-F1
#
_entry.id   AF-A0A0F3GWJ8-F1
#
_cell.length_a   1.000
_cell.length_b   1.000
_cell.length_c   1.000
_cell.angle_alpha   90.00
_cell.angle_beta   90.00
_cell.angle_gamma   90.00
#
_symmetry.space_group_name_H-M   'P 1'
#
loop_
_entity.id
_entity.type
_entity.pdbx_description
1 polymer ?
#
loop_
_entity_poly.entity_id
_entity_poly.type
_entity_poly.pdbx_seq_one_letter_code
_entity_poly.pdbx_strand_id
1 'polypeptide(L)'
;MLSKRVTSLTGLLTLMAFVCVSCVSEPVRKDGASQERFYTGQQAEVVDILRQSRQEMLNKNVDRALALTNAAMKKSEAMKDDVMRLSCGFWVMMILSNADEPGSLVDSIPKELLISDRFETLFYGYLLVMYDANAFDLRGKDLLEMFFASRESAGNQFEFGTLFTEELQKAGEAKLANMVDTMFKSYIALIKAYKDKDNNKIGEYKLKVIDSCDKVVSLMDDSKVHQDKKEELLVHRILALHIKLIVVGFDRDMPAYEQAARKHAEVFAMLMPR
;
A
#
# COMPACT_ATOMS: atom_id res chain seq x y z
N MET A 1 -26.10 -8.00 3.44
CA MET A 1 -25.21 -8.02 4.61
C MET A 1 -24.13 -9.06 4.38
N LEU A 2 -22.93 -8.63 4.01
CA LEU A 2 -21.76 -9.50 4.02
C LEU A 2 -21.49 -9.93 5.47
N SER A 3 -21.16 -11.21 5.69
CA SER A 3 -20.93 -11.72 7.05
C SER A 3 -19.73 -11.02 7.69
N LYS A 4 -19.71 -10.88 9.02
CA LYS A 4 -18.54 -10.42 9.82
C LYS A 4 -17.22 -11.05 9.35
N ARG A 5 -17.27 -12.30 8.86
CA ARG A 5 -16.11 -13.03 8.29
C ARG A 5 -15.56 -12.40 7.02
N VAL A 6 -16.42 -11.86 6.15
CA VAL A 6 -16.03 -11.20 4.89
C VAL A 6 -15.46 -9.82 5.19
N THR A 7 -16.09 -9.01 6.04
CA THR A 7 -15.57 -7.68 6.42
C THR A 7 -14.21 -7.79 7.13
N SER A 8 -14.03 -8.79 8.00
CA SER A 8 -12.74 -9.11 8.62
C SER A 8 -11.72 -9.65 7.63
N LEU A 9 -12.12 -10.49 6.66
CA LEU A 9 -11.22 -10.93 5.58
C LEU A 9 -10.78 -9.77 4.69
N THR A 10 -11.67 -8.84 4.36
CA THR A 10 -11.37 -7.70 3.48
C THR A 10 -10.51 -6.66 4.19
N GLY A 11 -10.72 -6.44 5.49
CA GLY A 11 -9.79 -5.65 6.32
C GLY A 11 -8.39 -6.30 6.42
N LEU A 12 -8.32 -7.62 6.62
CA LEU A 12 -7.05 -8.37 6.61
C LEU A 12 -6.39 -8.40 5.22
N LEU A 13 -7.17 -8.53 4.14
CA LEU A 13 -6.70 -8.52 2.75
C LEU A 13 -6.17 -7.14 2.35
N THR A 14 -6.73 -6.07 2.90
CA THR A 14 -6.26 -4.70 2.68
C THR A 14 -5.01 -4.38 3.52
N LEU A 15 -4.90 -4.96 4.73
CA LEU A 15 -3.66 -4.97 5.52
C LEU A 15 -2.57 -5.82 4.84
N MET A 16 -2.92 -6.96 4.24
CA MET A 16 -2.04 -7.80 3.42
C MET A 16 -1.59 -7.07 2.15
N ALA A 17 -2.50 -6.38 1.45
CA ALA A 17 -2.16 -5.55 0.30
C ALA A 17 -1.14 -4.46 0.66
N PHE A 18 -1.30 -3.85 1.84
CA PHE A 18 -0.35 -2.89 2.40
C PHE A 18 1.03 -3.47 2.65
N VAL A 19 1.10 -4.71 3.10
CA VAL A 19 2.35 -5.42 3.33
C VAL A 19 3.04 -5.77 2.02
N CYS A 20 2.29 -6.19 1.02
CA CYS A 20 2.83 -6.71 -0.22
C CYS A 20 3.63 -5.67 -1.02
N VAL A 21 3.16 -4.43 -1.19
CA VAL A 21 3.82 -3.47 -2.11
C VAL A 21 5.24 -3.08 -1.70
N SER A 22 5.53 -3.11 -0.40
CA SER A 22 6.81 -2.74 0.19
C SER A 22 7.84 -3.88 0.23
N CYS A 23 7.44 -5.12 -0.03
CA CYS A 23 8.29 -6.32 0.03
C CYS A 23 9.30 -6.46 -1.12
N VAL A 24 9.11 -5.79 -2.27
CA VAL A 24 9.77 -6.28 -3.51
C VAL A 24 10.13 -5.24 -4.56
N SER A 25 10.14 -3.98 -4.18
CA SER A 25 10.67 -2.91 -5.00
C SER A 25 12.21 -3.09 -5.20
N GLU A 26 12.82 -2.59 -6.29
CA GLU A 26 14.26 -2.81 -6.59
C GLU A 26 15.22 -2.35 -5.47
N PRO A 27 16.49 -2.80 -5.44
CA PRO A 27 17.49 -2.30 -4.48
C PRO A 27 17.45 -0.76 -4.40
N VAL A 28 17.42 -0.22 -3.17
CA VAL A 28 17.40 1.24 -2.93
C VAL A 28 18.54 1.86 -3.75
N ARG A 29 18.22 2.78 -4.66
CA ARG A 29 19.26 3.54 -5.37
C ARG A 29 20.23 4.12 -4.34
N LYS A 30 21.54 4.02 -4.61
CA LYS A 30 22.58 4.73 -3.86
C LYS A 30 22.31 6.25 -3.79
N ASP A 31 21.47 6.77 -4.67
CA ASP A 31 21.10 8.19 -4.81
C ASP A 31 20.07 8.69 -3.77
N GLY A 32 19.70 7.87 -2.77
CA GLY A 32 18.83 8.25 -1.65
C GLY A 32 19.34 9.43 -0.80
N ALA A 33 20.53 9.95 -1.10
CA ALA A 33 21.08 11.19 -0.54
C ALA A 33 20.41 12.48 -1.07
N SER A 34 19.62 12.40 -2.15
CA SER A 34 18.99 13.57 -2.81
C SER A 34 17.47 13.66 -2.69
N GLN A 35 16.83 12.72 -2.01
CA GLN A 35 15.37 12.70 -1.83
C GLN A 35 15.00 13.59 -0.63
N GLU A 36 14.10 14.56 -0.85
CA GLU A 36 13.45 15.29 0.22
C GLU A 36 12.70 14.29 1.14
N ARG A 37 12.79 14.50 2.46
CA ARG A 37 12.30 13.56 3.48
C ARG A 37 11.17 14.18 4.28
N PHE A 38 10.20 13.37 4.70
CA PHE A 38 9.21 13.78 5.68
C PHE A 38 9.78 13.79 7.11
N TYR A 39 10.70 12.87 7.41
CA TYR A 39 11.28 12.74 8.75
C TYR A 39 12.75 13.16 8.81
N THR A 40 13.14 13.77 9.94
CA THR A 40 14.49 14.27 10.21
C THR A 40 15.00 13.80 11.58
N GLY A 41 16.29 14.06 11.89
CA GLY A 41 16.88 13.72 13.17
C GLY A 41 16.81 12.22 13.50
N GLN A 42 16.47 11.88 14.74
CA GLN A 42 16.45 10.48 15.21
C GLN A 42 15.43 9.61 14.44
N GLN A 43 14.32 10.19 13.96
CA GLN A 43 13.34 9.49 13.13
C GLN A 43 13.93 9.10 11.77
N ALA A 44 14.71 9.99 11.15
CA ALA A 44 15.41 9.69 9.90
C ALA A 44 16.41 8.52 10.07
N GLU A 45 17.05 8.41 11.23
CA GLU A 45 17.94 7.28 11.53
C GLU A 45 17.17 5.95 11.62
N VAL A 46 15.94 5.94 12.14
CA VAL A 46 15.07 4.74 12.13
C VAL A 46 14.71 4.37 10.68
N VAL A 47 14.28 5.35 9.88
CA VAL A 47 13.97 5.15 8.45
C VAL A 47 15.17 4.57 7.71
N ASP A 48 16.38 5.08 7.96
CA ASP A 48 17.59 4.58 7.28
C ASP A 48 17.90 3.12 7.65
N ILE A 49 17.62 2.69 8.89
CA ILE A 49 17.70 1.28 9.28
C ILE A 49 16.64 0.44 8.52
N LEU A 50 15.41 0.95 8.37
CA LEU A 50 14.36 0.26 7.59
C LEU A 50 14.74 0.14 6.11
N ARG A 51 15.34 1.16 5.51
CA ARG A 51 15.90 1.10 4.15
C ARG A 51 16.99 0.04 4.02
N GLN A 52 17.89 -0.05 4.99
CA GLN A 52 18.94 -1.08 4.99
C GLN A 52 18.32 -2.48 5.15
N SER A 53 17.36 -2.62 6.06
CA SER A 53 16.58 -3.85 6.24
C SER A 53 15.94 -4.30 4.92
N ARG A 54 15.37 -3.36 4.16
CA ARG A 54 14.83 -3.61 2.81
C ARG A 54 15.87 -4.20 1.87
N GLN A 55 17.07 -3.61 1.81
CA GLN A 55 18.14 -4.09 0.94
C GLN A 55 18.55 -5.52 1.29
N GLU A 56 18.65 -5.84 2.58
CA GLU A 56 18.96 -7.18 3.05
C GLU A 56 17.86 -8.19 2.68
N MET A 57 16.59 -7.81 2.85
CA MET A 57 15.44 -8.61 2.41
C MET A 57 15.49 -8.89 0.89
N LEU A 58 15.78 -7.87 0.07
CA LEU A 58 15.91 -8.03 -1.39
C LEU A 58 17.11 -8.92 -1.79
N ASN A 59 18.15 -8.94 -0.96
CA ASN A 59 19.30 -9.84 -1.09
C ASN A 59 19.04 -11.23 -0.49
N LYS A 60 17.80 -11.56 -0.11
CA LYS A 60 17.37 -12.81 0.52
C LYS A 60 18.03 -13.09 1.88
N ASN A 61 18.47 -12.05 2.58
CA ASN A 61 19.06 -12.13 3.92
C ASN A 61 18.02 -11.77 4.99
N VAL A 62 17.05 -12.67 5.17
CA VAL A 62 15.88 -12.46 6.05
C VAL A 62 16.29 -12.21 7.50
N ASP A 63 17.22 -13.00 8.04
CA ASP A 63 17.72 -12.85 9.41
C ASP A 63 18.31 -11.47 9.68
N ARG A 64 19.10 -10.96 8.72
CA ARG A 64 19.69 -9.63 8.85
C ARG A 64 18.64 -8.53 8.73
N ALA A 65 17.68 -8.68 7.82
CA ALA A 65 16.56 -7.74 7.68
C ALA A 65 15.74 -7.66 8.98
N LEU A 66 15.41 -8.81 9.59
CA LEU A 66 14.71 -8.87 10.88
C LEU A 66 15.54 -8.25 12.00
N ALA A 67 16.84 -8.56 12.09
CA ALA A 67 17.72 -8.00 13.11
C ALA A 67 17.80 -6.47 13.04
N LEU A 68 17.91 -5.92 11.82
CA LEU A 68 17.90 -4.47 11.59
C LEU A 68 16.55 -3.86 11.99
N THR A 69 15.44 -4.47 11.57
CA THR A 69 14.10 -3.97 11.90
C THR A 69 13.81 -4.02 13.39
N ASN A 70 14.25 -5.06 14.09
CA ASN A 70 14.14 -5.17 15.55
C ASN A 70 15.02 -4.13 16.27
N ALA A 71 16.19 -3.78 15.72
CA ALA A 71 17.00 -2.69 16.24
C ALA A 71 16.30 -1.32 16.06
N ALA A 72 15.66 -1.11 14.90
CA ALA A 72 14.82 0.05 14.63
C ALA A 72 13.62 0.15 15.60
N MET A 73 12.97 -0.98 15.89
CA MET A 73 11.88 -1.05 16.87
C MET A 73 12.36 -0.62 18.26
N LYS A 74 13.43 -1.22 18.78
CA LYS A 74 14.01 -0.87 20.09
C LYS A 74 14.37 0.61 20.20
N LYS A 75 14.89 1.18 19.11
CA LYS A 75 15.20 2.61 19.05
C LYS A 75 13.95 3.46 19.11
N SER A 76 12.92 3.10 18.35
CA SER A 76 11.61 3.76 18.34
C SER A 76 10.94 3.72 19.72
N GLU A 77 11.07 2.60 20.45
CA GLU A 77 10.61 2.45 21.83
C GLU A 77 11.36 3.37 22.79
N ALA A 78 12.69 3.44 22.69
CA ALA A 78 13.52 4.34 23.51
C ALA A 78 13.17 5.82 23.27
N MET A 79 12.82 6.17 22.03
CA MET A 79 12.35 7.50 21.66
C MET A 79 10.88 7.78 22.02
N LYS A 80 10.11 6.74 22.40
CA LYS A 80 8.67 6.80 22.61
C LYS A 80 7.91 7.33 21.38
N ASP A 81 8.35 6.92 20.19
CA ASP A 81 7.76 7.35 18.92
C ASP A 81 6.80 6.29 18.38
N ASP A 82 5.50 6.50 18.58
CA ASP A 82 4.46 5.54 18.19
C ASP A 82 4.35 5.35 16.66
N VAL A 83 4.65 6.38 15.85
CA VAL A 83 4.64 6.23 14.38
C VAL A 83 5.76 5.30 13.94
N MET A 84 6.95 5.49 14.50
CA MET A 84 8.12 4.66 14.18
C MET A 84 7.96 3.24 14.71
N ARG A 85 7.39 3.07 15.92
CA ARG A 85 7.05 1.75 16.48
C ARG A 85 6.05 1.01 15.60
N LEU A 86 4.96 1.68 15.20
CA LEU A 86 3.96 1.11 14.29
C LEU A 86 4.60 0.71 12.96
N SER A 87 5.45 1.59 12.40
CA SER A 87 6.14 1.35 11.13
C SER A 87 7.08 0.15 11.19
N CYS A 88 7.86 0.02 12.27
CA CYS A 88 8.73 -1.13 12.48
C CYS A 88 7.91 -2.43 12.61
N GLY A 89 6.78 -2.40 13.31
CA GLY A 89 5.91 -3.57 13.47
C GLY A 89 5.32 -4.05 12.14
N PHE A 90 4.82 -3.13 11.32
CA PHE A 90 4.40 -3.43 9.95
C PHE A 90 5.56 -3.94 9.08
N TRP A 91 6.77 -3.44 9.30
CA TRP A 91 7.96 -3.88 8.57
C TRP A 91 8.43 -5.29 8.95
N VAL A 92 8.32 -5.68 10.22
CA VAL A 92 8.58 -7.07 10.64
C VAL A 92 7.55 -8.01 10.01
N MET A 93 6.26 -7.66 10.08
CA MET A 93 5.18 -8.42 9.42
C MET A 93 5.50 -8.62 7.93
N MET A 94 5.98 -7.58 7.26
CA MET A 94 6.38 -7.60 5.86
C MET A 94 7.49 -8.58 5.53
N ILE A 95 8.57 -8.56 6.31
CA ILE A 95 9.69 -9.47 6.10
C ILE A 95 9.25 -10.93 6.28
N LEU A 96 8.47 -11.21 7.33
CA LEU A 96 7.99 -12.57 7.61
C LEU A 96 7.02 -13.07 6.53
N SER A 97 6.11 -12.22 6.04
CA SER A 97 5.22 -12.57 4.92
C SER A 97 5.97 -12.89 3.63
N ASN A 98 7.10 -12.24 3.36
CA ASN A 98 7.90 -12.47 2.14
C ASN A 98 8.74 -13.76 2.22
N ALA A 99 9.08 -14.20 3.44
CA ALA A 99 9.93 -15.37 3.64
C ALA A 99 9.16 -16.70 3.70
N ASP A 100 7.83 -16.68 3.57
CA ASP A 100 6.94 -17.84 3.82
C ASP A 100 7.19 -18.52 5.19
N GLU A 101 7.72 -17.76 6.15
CA GLU A 101 8.13 -18.27 7.46
C GLU A 101 6.91 -18.43 8.40
N PRO A 102 6.79 -19.54 9.14
CA PRO A 102 5.71 -19.76 10.09
C PRO A 102 5.85 -18.83 11.30
N GLY A 103 5.10 -17.73 11.28
CA GLY A 103 4.92 -16.79 12.38
C GLY A 103 3.53 -16.18 12.33
N SER A 104 3.00 -15.79 13.48
CA SER A 104 1.76 -15.02 13.55
C SER A 104 2.01 -13.63 12.96
N LEU A 105 1.60 -13.44 11.71
CA LEU A 105 1.76 -12.21 10.91
C LEU A 105 1.38 -10.94 11.69
N VAL A 106 0.45 -11.05 12.65
CA VAL A 106 -0.11 -9.91 13.39
C VAL A 106 0.58 -9.64 14.73
N ASP A 107 1.36 -10.58 15.28
CA ASP A 107 1.97 -10.42 16.62
C ASP A 107 3.14 -9.44 16.64
N SER A 108 3.68 -9.07 15.48
CA SER A 108 4.82 -8.16 15.37
C SER A 108 4.43 -6.68 15.46
N ILE A 109 3.14 -6.36 15.33
CA ILE A 109 2.64 -4.99 15.40
C ILE A 109 2.21 -4.69 16.84
N PRO A 110 2.62 -3.55 17.43
CA PRO A 110 2.15 -3.15 18.75
C PRO A 110 0.61 -3.03 18.79
N LYS A 111 -0.05 -3.98 19.46
CA LYS A 111 -1.52 -4.14 19.43
C LYS A 111 -2.23 -2.92 19.98
N GLU A 112 -1.63 -2.25 20.96
CA GLU A 112 -2.15 -1.02 21.56
C GLU A 112 -2.22 0.15 20.57
N LEU A 113 -1.39 0.14 19.51
CA LEU A 113 -1.40 1.16 18.47
C LEU A 113 -2.48 0.88 17.41
N LEU A 114 -2.80 -0.39 17.16
CA LEU A 114 -3.85 -0.82 16.22
C LEU A 114 -5.27 -0.46 16.69
N ILE A 115 -5.47 -0.39 18.00
CA ILE A 115 -6.76 -0.04 18.64
C ILE A 115 -6.76 1.38 19.21
N SER A 116 -5.75 2.20 18.86
CA SER A 116 -5.66 3.57 19.37
C SER A 116 -6.71 4.46 18.68
N ASP A 117 -7.33 5.36 19.44
CA ASP A 117 -8.15 6.45 18.87
C ASP A 117 -7.37 7.36 17.91
N ARG A 118 -6.03 7.31 17.96
CA ARG A 118 -5.12 8.04 17.07
C ARG A 118 -4.69 7.22 15.85
N PHE A 119 -5.29 6.05 15.60
CA PHE A 119 -4.85 5.14 14.54
C PHE A 119 -4.79 5.81 13.17
N GLU A 120 -5.74 6.68 12.82
CA GLU A 120 -5.70 7.47 11.58
C GLU A 120 -4.39 8.25 11.44
N THR A 121 -4.02 9.01 12.48
CA THR A 121 -2.77 9.79 12.51
C THR A 121 -1.54 8.89 12.47
N LEU A 122 -1.56 7.77 13.18
CA LEU A 122 -0.46 6.81 13.20
C LEU A 122 -0.26 6.15 11.83
N PHE A 123 -1.35 5.77 11.17
CA PHE A 123 -1.33 5.14 9.85
C PHE A 123 -0.94 6.12 8.74
N TYR A 124 -1.37 7.37 8.84
CA TYR A 124 -0.87 8.46 8.00
C TYR A 124 0.65 8.62 8.15
N GLY A 125 1.16 8.68 9.38
CA GLY A 125 2.60 8.76 9.62
C GLY A 125 3.36 7.56 9.05
N TYR A 126 2.82 6.36 9.23
CA TYR A 126 3.37 5.14 8.63
C TYR A 126 3.50 5.23 7.10
N LEU A 127 2.48 5.75 6.41
CA LEU A 127 2.53 5.96 4.96
C LEU A 127 3.69 6.88 4.55
N LEU A 128 3.93 7.96 5.30
CA LEU A 128 5.08 8.84 5.06
C LEU A 128 6.42 8.12 5.34
N VAL A 129 6.48 7.27 6.36
CA VAL A 129 7.67 6.43 6.63
C VAL A 129 7.94 5.49 5.47
N MET A 130 6.90 4.91 4.85
CA MET A 130 7.05 4.03 3.69
C MET A 130 7.56 4.77 2.45
N TYR A 131 7.13 6.02 2.24
CA TYR A 131 7.70 6.89 1.20
C TYR A 131 9.18 7.14 1.45
N ASP A 132 9.53 7.60 2.66
CA ASP A 132 10.92 7.87 2.99
C ASP A 132 11.73 6.57 2.89
N ALA A 133 11.22 5.42 3.35
CA ALA A 133 11.89 4.13 3.25
C ALA A 133 12.03 3.59 1.80
N ASN A 134 11.53 4.32 0.79
CA ASN A 134 11.51 3.92 -0.61
C ASN A 134 10.79 2.58 -0.84
N ALA A 135 9.70 2.38 -0.11
CA ALA A 135 8.97 1.12 -0.16
C ALA A 135 8.15 0.97 -1.46
N PHE A 136 7.74 2.07 -2.11
CA PHE A 136 6.81 2.08 -3.26
C PHE A 136 7.46 2.11 -4.66
N ASP A 137 8.72 1.69 -4.83
CA ASP A 137 9.38 1.72 -6.15
C ASP A 137 8.91 0.57 -7.08
N LEU A 138 7.93 0.88 -7.95
CA LEU A 138 7.30 -0.03 -8.93
C LEU A 138 8.23 -0.65 -9.98
N ARG A 139 9.51 -0.27 -10.04
CA ARG A 139 10.43 -0.80 -11.08
C ARG A 139 10.79 -2.27 -10.88
N GLY A 140 10.54 -2.83 -9.69
CA GLY A 140 11.02 -4.16 -9.30
C GLY A 140 10.04 -5.30 -9.51
N LYS A 141 8.76 -5.13 -9.13
CA LYS A 141 7.70 -6.12 -9.32
C LYS A 141 6.31 -5.49 -9.41
N ASP A 142 5.45 -6.19 -10.13
CA ASP A 142 4.08 -5.81 -10.44
C ASP A 142 3.17 -6.04 -9.21
N LEU A 143 2.49 -4.98 -8.75
CA LEU A 143 1.51 -5.05 -7.65
C LEU A 143 0.42 -6.10 -7.88
N LEU A 144 0.06 -6.35 -9.15
CA LEU A 144 -0.86 -7.40 -9.53
C LEU A 144 -0.19 -8.77 -9.37
N GLU A 145 1.06 -8.98 -9.79
CA GLU A 145 1.80 -10.23 -9.48
C GLU A 145 1.81 -10.53 -7.98
N MET A 146 1.76 -9.52 -7.12
CA MET A 146 1.76 -9.68 -5.66
C MET A 146 0.42 -10.05 -5.04
N PHE A 147 -0.68 -9.44 -5.50
CA PHE A 147 -2.02 -9.93 -5.17
C PHE A 147 -2.23 -11.38 -5.60
N PHE A 148 -1.50 -11.82 -6.64
CA PHE A 148 -1.67 -13.12 -7.30
C PHE A 148 -0.48 -14.07 -7.14
N ALA A 149 0.47 -13.80 -6.24
CA ALA A 149 1.64 -14.67 -6.00
C ALA A 149 1.25 -16.06 -5.45
N SER A 150 -0.01 -16.23 -5.02
CA SER A 150 -0.60 -17.52 -4.66
C SER A 150 -1.19 -18.31 -5.85
N ARG A 151 -1.11 -17.79 -7.09
CA ARG A 151 -1.61 -18.47 -8.29
C ARG A 151 -0.61 -18.37 -9.43
N GLU A 152 0.00 -19.50 -9.75
CA GLU A 152 0.88 -19.70 -10.89
C GLU A 152 0.28 -19.10 -12.17
N SER A 153 1.06 -18.22 -12.82
CA SER A 153 0.92 -17.64 -14.18
C SER A 153 0.42 -16.20 -14.32
N ALA A 154 1.14 -15.46 -15.17
CA ALA A 154 0.91 -14.07 -15.58
C ALA A 154 -0.41 -13.83 -16.33
N GLY A 155 -1.21 -14.88 -16.61
CA GLY A 155 -2.54 -14.75 -17.22
C GLY A 155 -3.61 -14.16 -16.29
N ASN A 156 -3.41 -14.24 -14.97
CA ASN A 156 -4.46 -13.95 -13.97
C ASN A 156 -4.69 -12.46 -13.65
N GLN A 157 -3.83 -11.56 -14.13
CA GLN A 157 -3.97 -10.12 -13.81
C GLN A 157 -5.15 -9.46 -14.54
N PHE A 158 -5.40 -9.86 -15.79
CA PHE A 158 -6.55 -9.43 -16.57
C PHE A 158 -7.85 -10.05 -16.04
N GLU A 159 -7.79 -11.28 -15.54
CA GLU A 159 -8.95 -12.00 -15.02
C GLU A 159 -9.51 -11.37 -13.75
N PHE A 160 -8.69 -10.80 -12.86
CA PHE A 160 -9.19 -10.16 -11.63
C PHE A 160 -9.88 -8.82 -11.86
N GLY A 161 -9.28 -7.93 -12.67
CA GLY A 161 -9.95 -6.68 -13.07
C GLY A 161 -11.28 -6.97 -13.77
N THR A 162 -11.31 -8.03 -14.58
CA THR A 162 -12.52 -8.51 -15.26
C THR A 162 -13.51 -9.12 -14.27
N LEU A 163 -13.11 -10.01 -13.36
CA LEU A 163 -13.93 -10.58 -12.28
C LEU A 163 -14.55 -9.50 -11.39
N PHE A 164 -13.76 -8.52 -10.96
CA PHE A 164 -14.25 -7.39 -10.16
C PHE A 164 -15.27 -6.54 -10.92
N THR A 165 -15.00 -6.28 -12.20
CA THR A 165 -15.89 -5.52 -13.08
C THR A 165 -17.19 -6.29 -13.34
N GLU A 166 -17.10 -7.60 -13.55
CA GLU A 166 -18.25 -8.48 -13.75
C GLU A 166 -19.13 -8.57 -12.50
N GLU A 167 -18.56 -8.70 -11.32
CA GLU A 167 -19.33 -8.70 -10.06
C GLU A 167 -20.02 -7.35 -9.82
N LEU A 168 -19.33 -6.23 -10.08
CA LEU A 168 -19.93 -4.90 -10.01
C LEU A 168 -21.07 -4.73 -11.03
N GLN A 169 -20.89 -5.23 -12.26
CA GLN A 169 -21.94 -5.22 -13.29
C GLN A 169 -23.15 -6.05 -12.86
N LYS A 170 -22.95 -7.26 -12.32
CA LYS A 170 -24.01 -8.12 -11.78
C LYS A 170 -24.74 -7.47 -10.60
N ALA A 171 -24.03 -6.67 -9.80
CA ALA A 171 -24.59 -5.91 -8.68
C ALA A 171 -25.33 -4.61 -9.11
N GLY A 172 -25.42 -4.33 -10.41
CA GLY A 172 -26.07 -3.14 -10.97
C GLY A 172 -25.21 -1.87 -10.96
N GLU A 173 -23.92 -1.99 -10.60
CA GLU A 173 -22.98 -0.86 -10.43
C GLU A 173 -22.17 -0.59 -11.71
N ALA A 174 -22.83 -0.55 -12.87
CA ALA A 174 -22.16 -0.47 -14.18
C ALA A 174 -21.21 0.74 -14.32
N LYS A 175 -21.55 1.88 -13.70
CA LYS A 175 -20.70 3.08 -13.70
C LYS A 175 -19.41 2.86 -12.92
N LEU A 176 -19.49 2.27 -11.73
CA LEU A 176 -18.33 1.95 -10.89
C LEU A 176 -17.49 0.85 -11.55
N ALA A 177 -18.13 -0.16 -12.12
CA ALA A 177 -17.47 -1.23 -12.87
C ALA A 177 -16.57 -0.68 -13.98
N ASN A 178 -17.10 0.22 -14.82
CA ASN A 178 -16.33 0.84 -15.91
C ASN A 178 -15.16 1.67 -15.40
N MET A 179 -15.32 2.37 -14.27
CA MET A 179 -14.24 3.16 -13.67
C MET A 179 -13.13 2.26 -13.11
N VAL A 180 -13.49 1.18 -12.41
CA VAL A 180 -12.55 0.19 -11.86
C VAL A 180 -11.80 -0.52 -12.98
N ASP A 181 -12.49 -0.95 -14.05
CA ASP A 181 -11.88 -1.54 -15.24
C ASP A 181 -10.86 -0.60 -15.90
N THR A 182 -11.23 0.67 -16.07
CA THR A 182 -10.34 1.70 -16.64
C THR A 182 -9.11 1.93 -15.77
N MET A 183 -9.28 1.96 -14.44
CA MET A 183 -8.19 2.09 -13.48
C MET A 183 -7.19 0.94 -13.62
N PHE A 184 -7.67 -0.31 -13.60
CA PHE A 184 -6.80 -1.48 -13.74
C PHE A 184 -6.10 -1.55 -15.10
N LYS A 185 -6.82 -1.30 -16.20
CA LYS A 185 -6.22 -1.28 -17.55
C LYS A 185 -5.14 -0.23 -17.67
N SER A 186 -5.36 0.97 -17.11
CA SER A 186 -4.36 2.04 -17.12
C SER A 186 -3.14 1.67 -16.29
N TYR A 187 -3.35 1.01 -15.15
CA TYR A 187 -2.27 0.56 -14.28
C TYR A 187 -1.42 -0.56 -14.91
N ILE A 188 -2.05 -1.56 -15.54
CA ILE A 188 -1.36 -2.60 -16.31
C ILE A 188 -0.54 -1.99 -17.44
N ALA A 189 -1.12 -1.02 -18.16
CA ALA A 189 -0.43 -0.34 -19.24
C ALA A 189 0.76 0.51 -18.75
N LEU A 190 0.65 1.12 -17.57
CA LEU A 190 1.76 1.81 -16.90
C LEU A 190 2.91 0.84 -16.58
N ILE A 191 2.61 -0.32 -16.00
CA ILE A 191 3.61 -1.35 -15.70
C ILE A 191 4.30 -1.84 -16.97
N LYS A 192 3.53 -2.08 -18.03
CA LYS A 192 4.09 -2.45 -19.33
C LYS A 192 5.02 -1.35 -19.87
N ALA A 193 4.60 -0.09 -19.83
CA ALA A 193 5.42 1.04 -20.27
C ALA A 193 6.73 1.15 -19.48
N TYR A 194 6.72 0.82 -18.18
CA TYR A 194 7.95 0.71 -17.38
C TYR A 194 8.88 -0.41 -17.84
N LYS A 195 8.34 -1.62 -18.03
CA LYS A 195 9.09 -2.78 -18.51
C LYS A 195 9.72 -2.50 -19.89
N ASP A 196 8.97 -1.80 -20.75
CA ASP A 196 9.38 -1.41 -22.10
C ASP A 196 10.29 -0.16 -22.12
N LYS A 197 10.49 0.51 -20.97
CA LYS A 197 11.24 1.77 -20.82
C LYS A 197 10.73 2.91 -21.74
N ASP A 198 9.43 2.93 -22.02
CA ASP A 198 8.77 3.95 -22.86
C ASP A 198 8.38 5.17 -22.01
N ASN A 199 9.33 6.11 -21.84
CA ASN A 199 9.16 7.31 -21.01
C ASN A 199 7.94 8.16 -21.39
N ASN A 200 7.57 8.21 -22.67
CA ASN A 200 6.41 8.98 -23.12
C ASN A 200 5.11 8.34 -22.62
N LYS A 201 4.99 7.01 -22.77
CA LYS A 201 3.82 6.28 -22.28
C LYS A 201 3.77 6.19 -20.76
N ILE A 202 4.91 6.18 -20.07
CA ILE A 202 4.96 6.21 -18.61
C ILE A 202 4.24 7.47 -18.10
N GLY A 203 4.56 8.66 -18.63
CA GLY A 203 3.89 9.90 -18.23
C GLY A 203 2.39 9.89 -18.51
N GLU A 204 2.01 9.42 -19.70
CA GLU A 204 0.60 9.30 -20.11
C GLU A 204 -0.20 8.37 -19.19
N TYR A 205 0.31 7.17 -18.93
CA TYR A 205 -0.43 6.18 -18.13
C TYR A 205 -0.48 6.54 -16.65
N LYS A 206 0.52 7.26 -16.09
CA LYS A 206 0.42 7.81 -14.73
C LYS A 206 -0.78 8.72 -14.56
N LEU A 207 -0.92 9.69 -15.47
CA LEU A 207 -2.03 10.65 -15.44
C LEU A 207 -3.37 9.92 -15.56
N LYS A 208 -3.46 8.92 -16.44
CA LYS A 208 -4.68 8.10 -16.60
C LYS A 208 -5.02 7.30 -15.33
N VAL A 209 -4.02 6.72 -14.67
CA VAL A 209 -4.23 6.00 -13.40
C VAL A 209 -4.73 6.97 -12.32
N ILE A 210 -4.05 8.11 -12.15
CA ILE A 210 -4.43 9.11 -11.14
C ILE A 210 -5.86 9.62 -11.38
N ASP A 211 -6.19 10.01 -12.62
CA ASP A 211 -7.54 10.45 -13.01
C ASP A 211 -8.60 9.37 -12.77
N SER A 212 -8.29 8.10 -13.09
CA SER A 212 -9.21 6.99 -12.84
C SER A 212 -9.42 6.76 -11.34
N CYS A 213 -8.36 6.81 -10.53
CA CYS A 213 -8.45 6.71 -9.08
C CYS A 213 -9.30 7.85 -8.49
N ASP A 214 -9.09 9.09 -8.95
CA ASP A 214 -9.85 10.25 -8.48
C ASP A 214 -11.33 10.16 -8.85
N LYS A 215 -11.66 9.61 -10.03
CA LYS A 215 -13.05 9.35 -10.43
C LYS A 215 -13.72 8.30 -9.55
N VAL A 216 -13.02 7.21 -9.21
CA VAL A 216 -13.54 6.20 -8.27
C VAL A 216 -13.78 6.81 -6.90
N VAL A 217 -12.80 7.54 -6.36
CA VAL A 217 -12.92 8.21 -5.04
C VAL A 217 -14.06 9.22 -5.04
N SER A 218 -14.16 10.07 -6.06
CA SER A 218 -15.21 11.10 -6.15
C SER A 218 -16.61 10.50 -6.29
N LEU A 219 -16.77 9.42 -7.07
CA LEU A 219 -18.06 8.71 -7.15
C LEU A 219 -18.49 8.18 -5.77
N MET A 220 -17.51 7.79 -4.97
CA MET A 220 -17.71 7.24 -3.63
C MET A 220 -17.84 8.31 -2.54
N ASP A 221 -17.54 9.57 -2.82
CA ASP A 221 -17.80 10.69 -1.92
C ASP A 221 -19.25 11.23 -2.09
N ASP A 222 -19.96 10.85 -3.15
CA ASP A 222 -21.34 11.28 -3.41
C ASP A 222 -22.32 10.58 -2.45
N SER A 223 -23.02 11.38 -1.64
CA SER A 223 -23.75 10.96 -0.43
C SER A 223 -24.95 10.04 -0.67
N LYS A 224 -25.41 9.92 -1.92
CA LYS A 224 -26.63 9.18 -2.29
C LYS A 224 -26.44 7.66 -2.40
N VAL A 225 -25.22 7.14 -2.36
CA VAL A 225 -24.91 5.71 -2.62
C VAL A 225 -24.83 4.87 -1.31
N HIS A 226 -24.97 5.49 -0.12
CA HIS A 226 -24.25 5.02 1.08
C HIS A 226 -25.00 4.27 2.19
N GLN A 227 -26.28 3.94 2.09
CA GLN A 227 -26.93 3.24 3.23
C GLN A 227 -26.78 1.72 3.17
N ASP A 228 -26.93 1.08 2.00
CA ASP A 228 -27.01 -0.39 1.94
C ASP A 228 -25.75 -1.11 1.42
N LYS A 229 -24.84 -0.38 0.73
CA LYS A 229 -23.61 -0.93 0.10
C LYS A 229 -22.31 -0.34 0.64
N LYS A 230 -22.36 0.33 1.81
CA LYS A 230 -21.27 1.16 2.35
C LYS A 230 -19.93 0.43 2.48
N GLU A 231 -19.94 -0.82 2.94
CA GLU A 231 -18.72 -1.62 3.14
C GLU A 231 -18.03 -2.01 1.82
N GLU A 232 -18.77 -2.44 0.81
CA GLU A 232 -18.23 -2.80 -0.51
C GLU A 232 -17.65 -1.56 -1.21
N LEU A 233 -18.35 -0.42 -1.09
CA LEU A 233 -17.90 0.84 -1.66
C LEU A 233 -16.62 1.36 -0.97
N LEU A 234 -16.49 1.21 0.35
CA LEU A 234 -15.28 1.57 1.09
C LEU A 234 -14.03 0.82 0.57
N VAL A 235 -14.18 -0.44 0.15
CA VAL A 235 -13.06 -1.26 -0.34
C VAL A 235 -12.51 -0.73 -1.66
N HIS A 236 -13.36 -0.38 -2.64
CA HIS A 236 -12.84 0.16 -3.90
C HIS A 236 -12.26 1.56 -3.72
N ARG A 237 -12.79 2.35 -2.77
CA ARG A 237 -12.22 3.66 -2.41
C ARG A 237 -10.79 3.50 -1.90
N ILE A 238 -10.57 2.54 -0.99
CA ILE A 238 -9.24 2.26 -0.45
C ILE A 238 -8.30 1.74 -1.54
N LEU A 239 -8.76 0.82 -2.38
CA LEU A 239 -7.95 0.30 -3.48
C LEU A 239 -7.52 1.42 -4.45
N ALA A 240 -8.44 2.33 -4.81
CA ALA A 240 -8.14 3.46 -5.67
C ALA A 240 -7.12 4.41 -5.02
N LEU A 241 -7.28 4.73 -3.74
CA LEU A 241 -6.32 5.54 -2.98
C LEU A 241 -4.95 4.87 -2.87
N HIS A 242 -4.92 3.55 -2.73
CA HIS A 242 -3.69 2.78 -2.66
C HIS A 242 -2.92 2.79 -3.98
N ILE A 243 -3.59 2.49 -5.10
CA ILE A 243 -2.98 2.56 -6.43
C ILE A 243 -2.47 3.99 -6.71
N LYS A 244 -3.27 5.01 -6.38
CA LYS A 244 -2.86 6.41 -6.53
C LYS A 244 -1.60 6.73 -5.73
N LEU A 245 -1.54 6.34 -4.45
CA LEU A 245 -0.42 6.57 -3.54
C LEU A 245 0.91 6.04 -4.12
N ILE A 246 0.85 4.87 -4.74
CA ILE A 246 2.02 4.25 -5.37
C ILE A 246 2.46 5.02 -6.61
N VAL A 247 1.51 5.41 -7.47
CA VAL A 247 1.79 6.15 -8.69
C VAL A 247 2.38 7.53 -8.40
N VAL A 248 1.83 8.27 -7.42
CA VAL A 248 2.40 9.57 -7.02
C VAL A 248 3.73 9.41 -6.28
N GLY A 249 3.90 8.32 -5.51
CA GLY A 249 5.17 7.97 -4.88
C GLY A 249 6.29 7.72 -5.88
N PHE A 250 5.96 7.20 -7.07
CA PHE A 250 6.92 7.04 -8.16
C PHE A 250 7.50 8.39 -8.62
N ASP A 251 6.66 9.40 -8.77
CA ASP A 251 7.07 10.72 -9.28
C ASP A 251 7.90 11.52 -8.28
N ARG A 252 7.99 11.03 -7.03
CA ARG A 252 8.60 11.74 -5.90
C ARG A 252 7.98 13.12 -5.66
N ASP A 253 6.72 13.27 -6.03
CA ASP A 253 5.91 14.45 -5.74
C ASP A 253 5.47 14.35 -4.28
N MET A 254 6.28 14.92 -3.38
CA MET A 254 5.99 14.89 -1.94
C MET A 254 4.64 15.53 -1.59
N PRO A 255 4.27 16.73 -2.09
CA PRO A 255 2.94 17.30 -1.83
C PRO A 255 1.79 16.39 -2.28
N ALA A 256 1.85 15.84 -3.49
CA ALA A 256 0.81 14.94 -3.98
C ALA A 256 0.76 13.63 -3.19
N TYR A 257 1.92 13.10 -2.79
CA TYR A 257 2.02 11.92 -1.95
C TYR A 257 1.41 12.15 -0.57
N GLU A 258 1.77 13.25 0.10
CA GLU A 258 1.23 13.60 1.42
C GLU A 258 -0.30 13.73 1.37
N GLN A 259 -0.82 14.40 0.34
CA GLN A 259 -2.26 14.55 0.15
C GLN A 259 -2.97 13.21 -0.07
N ALA A 260 -2.38 12.33 -0.89
CA ALA A 260 -2.92 10.99 -1.12
C ALA A 260 -2.86 10.12 0.16
N ALA A 261 -1.76 10.20 0.91
CA ALA A 261 -1.55 9.45 2.14
C ALA A 261 -2.55 9.85 3.23
N ARG A 262 -2.81 11.15 3.37
CA ARG A 262 -3.80 11.67 4.34
C ARG A 262 -5.21 11.15 4.04
N LYS A 263 -5.67 11.31 2.80
CA LYS A 263 -6.97 10.77 2.37
C LYS A 263 -7.04 9.26 2.56
N HIS A 264 -5.97 8.55 2.23
CA HIS A 264 -5.92 7.11 2.43
C HIS A 264 -6.09 6.74 3.91
N ALA A 265 -5.41 7.44 4.81
CA ALA A 265 -5.51 7.17 6.24
C ALA A 265 -6.90 7.46 6.80
N GLU A 266 -7.51 8.57 6.42
CA GLU A 266 -8.89 8.92 6.77
C GLU A 266 -9.88 7.82 6.39
N VAL A 267 -9.81 7.32 5.15
CA VAL A 267 -10.72 6.26 4.67
C VAL A 267 -10.43 4.92 5.34
N PHE A 268 -9.15 4.60 5.54
CA PHE A 268 -8.77 3.33 6.16
C PHE A 268 -9.20 3.27 7.63
N ALA A 269 -9.11 4.39 8.37
CA ALA A 269 -9.59 4.49 9.74
C ALA A 269 -11.11 4.25 9.87
N MET A 270 -11.90 4.51 8.82
CA MET A 270 -13.34 4.21 8.82
C MET A 270 -13.66 2.71 8.82
N LEU A 271 -12.71 1.84 8.42
CA LEU A 271 -12.87 0.38 8.46
C LEU A 271 -12.45 -0.24 9.79
N MET A 272 -11.71 0.49 10.63
CA MET A 272 -11.24 -0.05 11.90
C MET A 272 -12.39 -0.05 12.91
N PRO A 273 -12.63 -1.18 13.60
CA PRO A 273 -13.60 -1.21 14.68
C PRO A 273 -13.18 -0.22 15.76
N ARG A 274 -14.12 0.63 16.18
CA ARG A 274 -13.99 1.47 17.38
C ARG A 274 -14.30 0.68 18.63
#